data_AF-A0A952RGW9-F1
#
_entry.id   AF-A0A952RGW9-F1
#
_cell.length_a   1.000
_cell.length_b   1.000
_cell.length_c   1.000
_cell.angle_alpha   90.00
_cell.angle_beta   90.00
_cell.angle_gamma   90.00
#
_symmetry.space_group_name_H-M   'P 1'
#
loop_
_entity.id
_entity.type
_entity.pdbx_description
1 polymer ?
#
loop_
_entity_poly.entity_id
_entity_poly.type
_entity_poly.pdbx_seq_one_letter_code
_entity_poly.pdbx_strand_id
1 'polypeptide(L)' 'MSARINLADPAFEPTGEQLQELSRRAFAHVAAERKAQLTATRERIRAGRAALRKRLAEERARGGQGA' A
#
# COMPACT_ATOMS: atom_id res chain seq x y z
N MET A 1 -24.64 23.48 4.42
CA MET A 1 -24.00 24.65 3.79
C MET A 1 -22.54 24.69 4.23
N SER A 2 -21.60 24.26 3.39
CA SER A 2 -20.17 24.41 3.70
C SER A 2 -19.75 25.83 3.30
N ALA A 3 -19.70 26.74 4.27
CA ALA A 3 -18.93 27.97 4.12
C ALA A 3 -17.51 27.60 3.65
N ARG A 4 -16.92 28.37 2.74
CA ARG A 4 -15.56 28.11 2.26
C ARG A 4 -14.59 28.27 3.43
N ILE A 5 -14.19 27.17 4.04
CA ILE A 5 -13.22 27.14 5.14
C ILE A 5 -11.86 27.59 4.59
N ASN A 6 -11.30 28.65 5.18
CA ASN A 6 -9.94 29.07 4.88
C ASN A 6 -8.97 28.33 5.81
N LEU A 7 -8.43 27.21 5.35
CA LEU A 7 -7.44 26.43 6.11
C LEU A 7 -6.07 27.11 6.22
N ALA A 8 -5.83 28.21 5.50
CA ALA A 8 -4.60 28.99 5.56
C ALA A 8 -4.69 30.17 6.54
N ASP A 9 -5.83 30.37 7.20
CA ASP A 9 -6.01 31.39 8.22
C ASP A 9 -5.43 30.89 9.56
N PRO A 10 -4.39 31.54 10.11
CA PRO A 10 -3.81 31.15 11.39
C PRO A 10 -4.74 31.39 12.59
N ALA A 11 -5.79 32.21 12.44
CA ALA A 11 -6.81 32.43 13.46
C ALA A 11 -8.01 31.47 13.32
N PHE A 12 -8.01 30.59 12.31
CA PHE A 12 -9.09 29.63 12.11
C PHE A 12 -8.99 28.47 13.13
N GLU A 13 -10.01 28.38 13.99
CA GLU A 13 -10.17 27.28 14.93
C GLU A 13 -11.34 26.39 14.48
N PRO A 14 -11.08 25.18 13.93
CA PRO A 14 -12.13 24.31 13.44
C PRO A 14 -12.97 23.76 14.58
N THR A 15 -14.28 23.67 14.36
CA THR A 15 -15.16 22.95 15.27
C THR A 15 -14.84 21.45 15.25
N GLY A 16 -15.27 20.72 16.29
CA GLY A 16 -15.11 19.26 16.34
C GLY A 16 -15.69 18.54 15.12
N GLU A 17 -16.83 19.00 14.60
CA GLU A 17 -17.45 18.46 13.38
C GLU A 17 -16.61 18.73 12.13
N GLN A 18 -16.03 19.93 12.01
CA GLN A 18 -15.14 20.28 10.91
C GLN A 18 -13.85 19.45 10.96
N LEU A 19 -13.29 19.20 12.15
CA LEU A 19 -12.14 18.31 12.33
C LEU A 19 -12.45 16.89 11.87
N GLN A 20 -13.62 16.35 12.21
CA GLN A 20 -14.02 15.01 11.78
C GLN A 20 -14.19 14.93 10.26
N GLU A 21 -14.78 15.94 9.64
CA GLU A 21 -14.92 16.01 8.18
C GLU A 21 -13.56 16.13 7.48
N LEU A 22 -12.68 16.99 7.97
CA LEU A 22 -11.32 17.16 7.46
C LEU A 22 -10.53 15.86 7.59
N SER A 23 -10.63 15.18 8.73
CA SER A 23 -10.00 13.87 8.95
C SER A 23 -10.51 12.83 7.94
N ARG A 24 -11.83 12.70 7.78
CA ARG A 24 -12.42 11.77 6.82
C ARG A 24 -11.91 12.01 5.40
N ARG A 25 -11.83 13.28 4.98
CA ARG A 25 -11.33 13.68 3.66
C ARG A 25 -9.84 13.42 3.51
N ALA A 26 -9.04 13.79 4.51
CA ALA A 26 -7.59 13.60 4.50
C ALA A 26 -7.21 12.12 4.38
N PHE A 27 -7.94 11.23 5.05
CA PHE A 27 -7.63 9.78 5.07
C PHE A 27 -8.50 8.94 4.11
N ALA A 28 -9.31 9.56 3.24
CA ALA A 28 -10.25 8.86 2.36
C ALA A 28 -9.59 7.81 1.44
N HIS A 29 -8.35 8.05 1.00
CA HIS A 29 -7.62 7.19 0.06
C HIS A 29 -6.81 6.09 0.74
N VAL A 30 -6.53 6.21 2.04
CA VAL A 30 -5.55 5.38 2.77
C VAL A 30 -5.92 3.90 2.75
N ALA A 31 -7.20 3.58 2.89
CA ALA A 31 -7.66 2.20 2.86
C ALA A 31 -7.43 1.54 1.48
N ALA A 32 -7.69 2.29 0.40
CA ALA A 32 -7.48 1.82 -0.97
C ALA A 32 -5.98 1.66 -1.27
N GLU A 33 -5.16 2.62 -0.88
CA GLU A 33 -3.70 2.55 -1.05
C GLU A 33 -3.08 1.41 -0.27
N ARG A 34 -3.47 1.21 0.99
CA ARG A 34 -3.01 0.08 1.80
C ARG A 34 -3.37 -1.25 1.15
N LYS A 35 -4.59 -1.39 0.61
CA LYS A 35 -5.00 -2.60 -0.12
C LYS A 35 -4.14 -2.81 -1.37
N ALA A 36 -3.89 -1.75 -2.15
CA ALA A 36 -3.05 -1.82 -3.35
C ALA A 36 -1.61 -2.24 -3.02
N GLN A 37 -1.00 -1.62 -2.00
CA GLN A 37 0.34 -1.97 -1.53
C GLN A 37 0.44 -3.42 -1.04
N LEU A 38 -0.58 -3.89 -0.31
CA LEU A 38 -0.64 -5.28 0.16
C LEU A 38 -0.72 -6.25 -1.02
N THR A 39 -1.58 -5.98 -2.00
CA THR A 39 -1.67 -6.79 -3.22
C THR A 39 -0.33 -6.82 -3.97
N ALA A 40 0.29 -5.65 -4.20
CA ALA A 40 1.58 -5.57 -4.88
C ALA A 40 2.70 -6.33 -4.13
N THR A 41 2.65 -6.33 -2.80
CA THR A 41 3.60 -7.08 -1.97
C THR A 41 3.39 -8.58 -2.10
N ARG A 42 2.14 -9.04 -2.09
CA ARG A 42 1.80 -10.45 -2.28
C ARG A 42 2.24 -10.97 -3.65
N GLU A 43 2.04 -10.19 -4.70
CA GLU A 43 2.49 -10.56 -6.05
C GLU A 43 4.02 -10.64 -6.15
N ARG A 44 4.74 -9.68 -5.53
CA ARG A 44 6.21 -9.75 -5.46
C ARG A 44 6.70 -11.02 -4.73
N ILE A 45 6.07 -11.37 -3.61
CA ILE A 45 6.39 -12.61 -2.89
C ILE A 45 6.11 -13.84 -3.76
N ARG A 46 4.97 -13.87 -4.46
CA ARG A 46 4.61 -14.98 -5.35
C ARG A 46 5.63 -15.15 -6.47
N ALA A 47 6.01 -14.06 -7.14
CA ALA A 47 7.02 -14.06 -8.19
C ALA A 47 8.38 -14.53 -7.67
N GLY A 48 8.82 -14.01 -6.51
CA GLY A 48 10.07 -14.43 -5.88
C GLY A 48 10.11 -15.92 -5.54
N ARG A 49 9.00 -16.48 -5.03
CA ARG A 49 8.87 -17.92 -4.76
C ARG A 49 8.94 -18.75 -6.04
N ALA A 50 8.33 -18.29 -7.12
CA ALA A 50 8.38 -18.98 -8.41
C ALA A 50 9.80 -19.00 -8.98
N ALA A 51 10.49 -17.86 -8.94
CA ALA A 51 11.88 -17.73 -9.37
C ALA A 51 12.82 -18.63 -8.55
N LEU A 52 12.65 -18.66 -7.22
CA LEU A 52 13.45 -19.52 -6.34
C LEU A 52 13.22 -21.01 -6.65
N ARG A 53 11.97 -21.43 -6.83
CA ARG A 53 11.66 -22.83 -7.20
C ARG A 53 12.29 -23.22 -8.53
N LYS A 54 12.23 -22.33 -9.53
CA LYS A 54 12.87 -22.54 -10.83
C LYS A 54 14.37 -22.72 -10.68
N ARG A 55 15.04 -21.81 -9.96
CA ARG A 55 16.47 -21.90 -9.69
C ARG A 55 16.87 -23.20 -8.99
N LEU A 56 16.12 -23.61 -7.96
CA LEU A 56 16.38 -24.86 -7.25
C LEU A 56 16.20 -26.09 -8.15
N ALA A 57 15.21 -26.08 -9.05
CA ALA A 57 15.03 -27.15 -10.03
C ALA A 57 16.22 -27.21 -11.01
N GLU A 58 16.70 -26.08 -11.48
CA GLU A 58 17.87 -25.97 -12.36
C GLU A 58 19.18 -26.41 -11.67
N GLU A 59 19.36 -26.09 -10.39
CA GLU A 59 20.49 -26.56 -9.59
C GLU A 59 20.45 -28.08 -9.39
N ARG A 60 19.27 -28.65 -9.11
CA ARG A 60 19.09 -30.12 -9.01
C ARG A 60 19.34 -30.83 -10.33
N ALA A 61 18.85 -30.28 -11.44
CA ALA A 61 19.08 -30.84 -12.77
C ALA A 61 20.57 -30.86 -13.15
N ARG A 62 21.31 -29.81 -12.78
CA ARG A 62 22.78 -29.75 -12.96
C ARG A 62 23.54 -30.71 -12.05
N GLY A 63 23.11 -30.87 -10.79
CA GLY A 63 23.72 -31.80 -9.84
C GLY A 63 23.46 -33.29 -10.17
N GLY A 64 22.36 -33.60 -10.86
CA GLY A 64 22.02 -34.97 -11.28
C GLY A 64 22.61 -35.42 -12.62
N GLN A 65 23.31 -34.55 -13.36
CA GLN A 65 23.95 -34.87 -14.65
C GLN A 65 25.42 -35.31 -14.51
N GLY A 66 25.94 -35.39 -13.29
CA GLY A 66 27.33 -35.80 -12.99
C GLY A 66 27.44 -37.06 -12.12
N ALA A 67 26.37 -37.85 -11.98
CA ALA A 67 26.35 -39.12 -11.23
C ALA A 67 25.99 -40.28 -12.14
#